data_AF-A0A7K3WAK5-F1
#
_entry.id   AF-A0A7K3WAK5-F1
#
_cell.length_a   1.000
_cell.length_b   1.000
_cell.length_c   1.000
_cell.angle_alpha   90.00
_cell.angle_beta   90.00
_cell.angle_gamma   90.00
#
_symmetry.space_group_name_H-M   'P 1'
#
loop_
_entity.id
_entity.type
_entity.pdbx_description
1 polymer ?
#
loop_
_entity_poly.entity_id
_entity_poly.type
_entity_poly.pdbx_seq_one_letter_code
_entity_poly.pdbx_strand_id
1 'polypeptide(L)'
;MSTRRLIATVIGMAGLAWCLRLVGGGLDELAAAAGDPQSVADRAGADQLVLLLATALAWLVWGWGALGLLLTAAAALPGVLGRAAGVLLTVAVPAGARRAAGVLLGLTLTATGPLVATVVAAPAAVASTLAPEATGSTGPAGAVVPDWPSQAPATAAPPVEEAAPDWPQVPTGAHVVLRGDCLWDVAEHWLTQRDGTPPTDGQVAEAVQRWWAANAAVIGPDPDVLLPGQVLTPPG
;
A
#
# COMPACT_ATOMS: atom_id res chain seq x y z
N MET A 1 31.81 -1.87 32.99
CA MET A 1 31.46 -2.89 31.97
C MET A 1 32.74 -3.52 31.44
N SER A 2 32.76 -4.82 31.19
CA SER A 2 33.90 -5.47 30.51
C SER A 2 34.06 -4.92 29.09
N THR A 3 35.30 -4.61 28.68
CA THR A 3 35.65 -4.11 27.34
C THR A 3 35.07 -4.99 26.22
N ARG A 4 34.96 -6.30 26.47
CA ARG A 4 34.36 -7.27 25.54
C ARG A 4 32.86 -7.03 25.29
N ARG A 5 32.10 -6.63 26.31
CA ARG A 5 30.68 -6.30 26.18
C ARG A 5 30.46 -5.01 25.38
N LEU A 6 31.34 -4.04 25.55
CA LEU A 6 31.29 -2.77 24.82
C LEU A 6 31.60 -3.00 23.33
N ILE A 7 32.63 -3.78 23.02
CA ILE A 7 32.95 -4.14 21.62
C ILE A 7 31.79 -4.91 20.97
N ALA A 8 31.20 -5.89 21.67
CA ALA A 8 30.07 -6.67 21.14
C ALA A 8 28.83 -5.80 20.85
N THR A 9 28.53 -4.83 21.71
CA THR A 9 27.39 -3.92 21.50
C THR A 9 27.63 -2.93 20.36
N VAL A 10 28.86 -2.42 20.21
CA VAL A 10 29.24 -1.57 19.08
C VAL A 10 29.14 -2.33 17.76
N ILE A 11 29.66 -3.56 17.71
CA ILE A 11 29.56 -4.44 16.52
C ILE A 11 28.09 -4.74 16.21
N GLY A 12 27.29 -5.06 17.22
CA GLY A 12 25.85 -5.31 17.05
C GLY A 12 25.11 -4.10 16.48
N MET A 13 25.40 -2.89 16.99
CA MET A 13 24.82 -1.65 16.47
C MET A 13 25.26 -1.36 15.03
N ALA A 14 26.55 -1.52 14.73
CA ALA A 14 27.07 -1.34 13.37
C ALA A 14 26.43 -2.35 12.39
N GLY A 15 26.27 -3.60 12.80
CA GLY A 15 25.58 -4.63 12.02
C GLY A 15 24.10 -4.29 11.79
N LEU A 16 23.41 -3.75 12.80
CA LEU A 16 22.03 -3.31 12.67
C LEU A 16 21.89 -2.11 11.72
N ALA A 17 22.78 -1.12 11.79
CA ALA A 17 22.82 -0.02 10.82
C ALA A 17 23.11 -0.52 9.39
N TRP A 18 24.03 -1.48 9.24
CA TRP A 18 24.30 -2.09 7.95
C TRP A 18 23.06 -2.79 7.39
N CYS A 19 22.35 -3.55 8.22
CA CYS A 19 21.11 -4.22 7.83
C CYS A 19 20.01 -3.22 7.45
N LEU A 20 19.83 -2.15 8.24
CA LEU A 20 18.89 -1.07 7.93
C LEU A 20 19.22 -0.38 6.59
N ARG A 21 20.50 -0.19 6.29
CA ARG A 21 20.93 0.38 5.00
C ARG A 21 20.67 -0.55 3.81
N LEU A 22 20.77 -1.86 4.01
CA LEU A 22 20.48 -2.84 2.97
C LEU A 22 18.98 -2.96 2.68
N VAL A 23 18.14 -2.81 3.72
CA VAL A 23 16.67 -3.01 3.62
C VAL A 23 15.93 -1.72 3.27
N GLY A 24 16.37 -0.57 3.79
CA GLY A 24 15.63 0.70 3.73
C GLY A 24 15.92 1.61 2.54
N GLY A 25 16.81 1.24 1.63
CA GLY A 25 17.28 2.14 0.58
C GLY A 25 18.27 3.19 1.10
N GLY A 26 18.77 4.03 0.19
CA GLY A 26 19.81 5.02 0.49
C GLY A 26 19.29 6.18 1.34
N LEU A 27 20.13 6.73 2.24
CA LEU A 27 19.80 7.99 2.94
C LEU A 27 19.49 9.14 1.96
N ASP A 28 20.03 9.05 0.75
CA ASP A 28 19.79 10.00 -0.34
C ASP A 28 18.34 9.95 -0.85
N GLU A 29 17.72 8.78 -0.88
CA GLU A 29 16.31 8.62 -1.28
C GLU A 29 15.37 9.20 -0.22
N LEU A 30 15.69 8.98 1.06
CA LEU A 30 15.00 9.62 2.18
C LEU A 30 15.13 11.16 2.14
N ALA A 31 16.32 11.67 1.82
CA ALA A 31 16.56 13.11 1.70
C ALA A 31 15.83 13.73 0.50
N ALA A 32 15.80 13.04 -0.64
CA ALA A 32 15.07 13.48 -1.82
C ALA A 32 13.55 13.50 -1.58
N ALA A 33 13.01 12.46 -0.94
CA ALA A 33 11.59 12.40 -0.60
C ALA A 33 11.16 13.47 0.42
N ALA A 34 12.05 13.89 1.32
CA ALA A 34 11.77 14.98 2.26
C ALA A 34 11.66 16.36 1.58
N GLY A 35 12.35 16.54 0.45
CA GLY A 35 12.32 17.81 -0.31
C GLY A 35 11.06 18.00 -1.13
N ASP A 36 10.48 16.90 -1.63
CA ASP A 36 9.25 16.91 -2.41
C ASP A 36 8.47 15.60 -2.22
N PRO A 37 7.71 15.46 -1.12
CA PRO A 37 6.99 14.24 -0.82
C PRO A 37 5.84 13.99 -1.80
N GLN A 38 5.31 15.05 -2.41
CA GLN A 38 4.13 14.96 -3.26
C GLN A 38 4.47 14.35 -4.62
N SER A 39 5.60 14.72 -5.24
CA SER A 39 6.02 14.06 -6.49
C SER A 39 6.41 12.60 -6.32
N VAL A 40 6.79 12.17 -5.11
CA VAL A 40 7.04 10.75 -4.81
C VAL A 40 5.73 9.98 -4.69
N ALA A 41 4.72 10.57 -4.04
CA ALA A 41 3.37 9.98 -4.00
C ALA A 41 2.78 9.82 -5.40
N ASP A 42 2.90 10.87 -6.23
CA ASP A 42 2.31 10.90 -7.56
C ASP A 42 2.98 9.92 -8.53
N ARG A 43 4.28 9.64 -8.36
CA ARG A 43 5.04 8.73 -9.25
C ARG A 43 5.09 7.30 -8.78
N ALA A 44 5.17 7.06 -7.47
CA ALA A 44 5.46 5.75 -6.88
C ALA A 44 4.33 5.24 -5.96
N GLY A 45 3.27 6.02 -5.77
CA GLY A 45 2.13 5.65 -4.93
C GLY A 45 2.33 5.97 -3.44
N ALA A 46 1.21 5.95 -2.71
CA ALA A 46 1.17 6.26 -1.27
C ALA A 46 1.89 5.21 -0.41
N ASP A 47 1.87 3.93 -0.80
CA ASP A 47 2.54 2.85 -0.06
C ASP A 47 4.06 3.07 0.03
N GLN A 48 4.66 3.64 -1.02
CA GLN A 48 6.09 3.94 -1.03
C GLN A 48 6.46 5.04 -0.03
N LEU A 49 5.61 6.05 0.15
CA LEU A 49 5.80 7.06 1.19
C LEU A 49 5.71 6.46 2.59
N VAL A 50 4.81 5.50 2.80
CA VAL A 50 4.70 4.80 4.10
C VAL A 50 5.97 4.01 4.40
N LEU A 51 6.54 3.31 3.41
CA LEU A 51 7.79 2.58 3.56
C LEU A 51 8.99 3.51 3.82
N LEU A 52 9.06 4.64 3.13
CA LEU A 52 10.09 5.66 3.39
C LEU A 52 9.94 6.26 4.78
N LEU A 53 8.73 6.59 5.22
CA LEU A 53 8.47 7.11 6.57
C LEU A 53 8.84 6.08 7.64
N ALA A 54 8.46 4.82 7.44
CA ALA A 54 8.81 3.72 8.34
C ALA A 54 10.34 3.56 8.45
N THR A 55 11.04 3.67 7.32
CA THR A 55 12.50 3.60 7.27
C THR A 55 13.16 4.80 7.96
N ALA A 56 12.64 6.00 7.75
CA ALA A 56 13.10 7.21 8.44
C ALA A 56 12.95 7.07 9.96
N LEU A 57 11.81 6.57 10.42
CA LEU A 57 11.54 6.30 11.83
C LEU A 57 12.49 5.23 12.38
N ALA A 58 12.77 4.16 11.63
CA ALA A 58 13.73 3.13 12.03
C ALA A 58 15.14 3.70 12.23
N TRP A 59 15.60 4.55 11.30
CA TRP A 59 16.89 5.26 11.44
C TRP A 59 16.91 6.21 12.63
N LEU A 60 15.81 6.93 12.89
CA LEU A 60 15.69 7.82 14.04
C LEU A 60 15.80 7.05 15.36
N VAL A 61 15.06 5.95 15.50
CA VAL A 61 15.09 5.09 16.70
C VAL A 61 16.47 4.45 16.88
N TRP A 62 17.08 3.97 15.80
CA TRP A 62 18.44 3.41 15.86
C TRP A 62 19.47 4.47 16.25
N GLY A 63 19.42 5.65 15.62
CA GLY A 63 20.31 6.78 15.92
C GLY A 63 20.17 7.25 17.37
N TRP A 64 18.94 7.26 17.89
CA TRP A 64 18.67 7.53 19.29
C TRP A 64 19.34 6.52 20.23
N GLY A 65 19.18 5.22 19.95
CA GLY A 65 19.83 4.15 20.69
C GLY A 65 21.35 4.24 20.64
N ALA A 66 21.90 4.54 19.45
CA ALA A 66 23.34 4.72 19.23
C ALA A 66 23.88 5.90 20.05
N LEU A 67 23.15 7.02 20.05
CA LEU A 67 23.48 8.20 20.83
C LEU A 67 23.48 7.89 22.34
N GLY A 68 22.46 7.18 22.84
CA GLY A 68 22.42 6.73 24.23
C GLY A 68 23.60 5.82 24.61
N LEU A 69 23.99 4.92 23.70
CA LEU A 69 25.14 4.03 23.90
C LEU A 69 26.47 4.81 23.90
N LEU A 70 26.63 5.77 22.98
CA LEU A 70 27.78 6.68 22.91
C LEU A 70 27.89 7.53 24.16
N LEU A 71 26.79 8.11 24.64
CA LEU A 71 26.76 8.87 25.89
C LEU A 71 27.11 8.00 27.10
N THR A 72 26.65 6.75 27.12
CA THR A 72 27.01 5.78 28.18
C THR A 72 28.50 5.42 28.14
N ALA A 73 29.08 5.26 26.94
CA ALA A 73 30.51 5.04 26.77
C ALA A 73 31.33 6.28 27.18
N ALA A 74 30.88 7.48 26.82
CA ALA A 74 31.51 8.75 27.21
C ALA A 74 31.44 8.99 28.73
N ALA A 75 30.36 8.58 29.40
CA ALA A 75 30.23 8.64 30.85
C ALA A 75 31.20 7.71 31.60
N ALA A 76 31.71 6.66 30.94
CA ALA A 76 32.71 5.77 31.52
C ALA A 76 34.15 6.33 31.47
N LEU A 77 34.38 7.44 30.74
CA LEU A 77 35.67 8.12 30.69
C LEU A 77 35.79 9.10 31.87
N PRO A 78 36.84 9.01 32.71
CA PRO A 78 37.04 9.96 33.81
C PRO A 78 37.38 11.35 33.24
N GLY A 79 36.56 12.35 33.53
CA GLY A 79 36.80 13.74 33.12
C GLY A 79 35.54 14.58 32.87
N VAL A 80 35.75 15.78 32.34
CA VAL A 80 34.68 16.77 32.05
C VAL A 80 33.67 16.23 31.04
N LEU A 81 34.11 15.37 30.11
CA LEU A 81 33.27 14.64 29.15
C LEU A 81 32.21 13.76 29.84
N GLY A 82 32.55 13.12 30.96
CA GLY A 82 31.61 12.26 31.69
C GLY A 82 30.50 13.04 32.40
N ARG A 83 30.83 14.23 32.93
CA ARG A 83 29.82 15.15 33.50
C ARG A 83 28.90 15.74 32.43
N ALA A 84 29.45 16.16 31.30
CA ALA A 84 28.67 16.69 30.19
C ALA A 84 27.72 15.62 29.61
N ALA A 85 28.19 14.38 29.46
CA ALA A 85 27.36 13.25 29.02
C ALA A 85 26.24 12.91 30.03
N GLY A 86 26.52 13.02 31.34
CA GLY A 86 25.51 12.84 32.39
C GLY A 86 24.38 13.88 32.33
N VAL A 87 24.72 15.15 32.09
CA VAL A 87 23.72 16.23 31.92
C VAL A 87 22.94 16.03 30.62
N LEU A 88 23.61 15.70 29.51
CA LEU A 88 22.93 15.41 28.25
C LEU A 88 21.99 14.20 28.36
N LEU A 89 22.34 13.15 29.11
CA LEU A 89 21.44 12.01 29.34
C LEU A 89 20.17 12.39 30.11
N THR A 90 20.26 13.36 31.02
CA THR A 90 19.07 13.86 31.76
C THR A 90 18.15 14.73 30.92
N VAL A 91 18.69 15.43 29.93
CA VAL A 91 17.93 16.27 28.99
C VAL A 91 17.40 15.45 27.82
N ALA A 92 18.22 14.52 27.32
CA ALA A 92 17.90 13.68 26.18
C ALA A 92 16.83 12.65 26.53
N VAL A 93 16.84 12.01 27.70
CA VAL A 93 15.73 11.10 28.08
C VAL A 93 14.55 11.96 28.54
N PRO A 94 13.56 12.26 27.68
CA PRO A 94 12.45 13.12 28.07
C PRO A 94 11.61 12.32 29.07
N ALA A 95 10.96 12.99 30.01
CA ALA A 95 10.10 12.34 31.00
C ALA A 95 9.04 11.39 30.35
N GLY A 96 8.67 11.65 29.09
CA GLY A 96 7.81 10.80 28.27
C GLY A 96 8.37 9.40 27.98
N ALA A 97 9.68 9.27 27.69
CA ALA A 97 10.30 7.97 27.41
C ALA A 97 10.38 7.07 28.65
N ARG A 98 10.56 7.67 29.85
CA ARG A 98 10.51 6.92 31.11
C ARG A 98 9.11 6.41 31.41
N ARG A 99 8.07 7.20 31.11
CA ARG A 99 6.68 6.78 31.28
C ARG A 99 6.29 5.68 30.28
N ALA A 100 6.71 5.78 29.02
CA ALA A 100 6.48 4.74 28.01
C ALA A 100 7.21 3.44 28.35
N ALA A 101 8.47 3.51 28.80
CA ALA A 101 9.22 2.33 29.25
C ALA A 101 8.58 1.67 30.48
N GLY A 102 8.05 2.45 31.43
CA GLY A 102 7.31 1.91 32.58
C GLY A 102 6.01 1.20 32.18
N VAL A 103 5.28 1.74 31.20
CA VAL A 103 4.05 1.12 30.68
C VAL A 103 4.35 -0.15 29.89
N LEU A 104 5.36 -0.13 29.03
CA LEU A 104 5.82 -1.31 28.29
C LEU A 104 6.34 -2.41 29.21
N LEU A 105 7.15 -2.06 30.21
CA LEU A 105 7.62 -3.03 31.20
C LEU A 105 6.47 -3.59 32.04
N GLY A 106 5.51 -2.75 32.43
CA GLY A 106 4.29 -3.19 33.12
C GLY A 106 3.46 -4.18 32.29
N LEU A 107 3.28 -3.89 31.00
CA LEU A 107 2.58 -4.78 30.05
C LEU A 107 3.32 -6.12 29.85
N THR A 108 4.65 -6.10 29.75
CA THR A 108 5.45 -7.33 29.63
C THR A 108 5.47 -8.18 30.90
N LEU A 109 5.38 -7.57 32.09
CA LEU A 109 5.33 -8.29 33.36
C LEU A 109 3.96 -8.93 33.62
N THR A 110 2.87 -8.34 33.13
CA THR A 110 1.52 -8.94 33.22
C THR A 110 1.27 -10.06 32.22
N ALA A 111 2.09 -10.18 31.16
CA ALA A 111 1.89 -11.15 30.10
C ALA A 111 2.76 -12.42 30.19
N THR A 112 3.69 -12.53 31.16
CA THR A 112 4.60 -13.69 31.22
C THR A 112 4.09 -14.81 32.14
N GLY A 113 3.06 -15.53 31.69
CA GLY A 113 3.06 -16.99 31.81
C GLY A 113 3.98 -17.56 30.71
N PRO A 114 4.68 -18.68 30.89
CA PRO A 114 5.84 -18.99 30.07
C PRO A 114 5.41 -19.54 28.72
N LEU A 115 5.55 -18.76 27.66
CA LEU A 115 5.72 -19.27 26.31
C LEU A 115 6.86 -18.53 25.64
N VAL A 116 7.89 -19.30 25.31
CA VAL A 116 9.01 -18.94 24.45
C VAL A 116 8.45 -18.35 23.16
N ALA A 117 8.48 -17.03 23.00
CA ALA A 117 8.18 -16.38 21.74
C ALA A 117 9.41 -16.47 20.84
N THR A 118 9.45 -17.54 20.08
CA THR A 118 10.16 -17.64 18.80
C THR A 118 9.94 -16.38 17.98
N VAL A 119 11.03 -15.78 17.52
CA VAL A 119 11.03 -14.89 16.36
C VAL A 119 10.58 -15.70 15.16
N VAL A 120 9.35 -15.50 14.72
CA VAL A 120 8.90 -15.76 13.35
C VAL A 120 8.07 -14.56 12.92
N ALA A 121 8.40 -14.05 11.74
CA ALA A 121 7.71 -13.00 11.03
C ALA A 121 6.18 -13.20 11.03
N ALA A 122 5.44 -12.13 11.27
CA ALA A 122 4.04 -12.05 10.89
C ALA A 122 3.94 -11.20 9.61
N PRO A 123 3.75 -11.80 8.42
CA PRO A 123 3.08 -11.09 7.35
C PRO A 123 1.60 -10.95 7.75
N ALA A 124 1.04 -9.76 7.55
CA ALA A 124 -0.39 -9.56 7.62
C ALA A 124 -1.03 -10.29 6.41
N ALA A 125 -1.42 -11.55 6.62
CA ALA A 125 -2.32 -12.25 5.74
C ALA A 125 -3.72 -12.19 6.34
N VAL A 126 -4.57 -11.40 5.66
CA VAL A 126 -6.02 -11.50 5.75
C VAL A 126 -6.40 -12.88 5.23
N ALA A 127 -7.08 -13.69 6.04
CA ALA A 127 -7.72 -14.91 5.57
C ALA A 127 -9.11 -15.01 6.18
N SER A 128 -10.11 -14.75 5.33
CA SER A 128 -11.52 -15.05 5.53
C SER A 128 -11.71 -16.48 6.02
N THR A 129 -12.40 -16.63 7.14
CA THR A 129 -13.03 -17.89 7.53
C THR A 129 -14.30 -18.09 6.72
N LEU A 130 -14.20 -18.93 5.69
CA LEU A 130 -15.35 -19.58 5.07
C LEU A 130 -15.96 -20.58 6.07
N ALA A 131 -17.28 -20.50 6.21
CA ALA A 131 -18.11 -21.45 6.93
C ALA A 131 -18.14 -22.82 6.20
N PRO A 132 -18.29 -23.95 6.91
CA PRO A 132 -18.37 -25.26 6.30
C PRO A 132 -19.77 -25.53 5.72
N GLU A 133 -19.81 -25.84 4.43
CA GLU A 133 -20.98 -26.35 3.74
C GLU A 133 -21.15 -27.86 4.05
N ALA A 134 -22.35 -28.22 4.49
CA ALA A 134 -22.71 -29.58 4.84
C ALA A 134 -23.02 -30.41 3.59
N THR A 135 -22.34 -31.55 3.46
CA THR A 135 -22.67 -32.60 2.50
C THR A 135 -24.02 -33.24 2.85
N GLY A 136 -24.96 -33.23 1.92
CA GLY A 136 -26.17 -34.04 2.04
C GLY A 136 -27.16 -33.93 0.88
N SER A 137 -27.27 -35.03 0.11
CA SER A 137 -28.46 -35.52 -0.61
C SER A 137 -28.65 -35.18 -2.09
N THR A 138 -28.28 -36.16 -2.92
CA THR A 138 -29.11 -36.89 -3.92
C THR A 138 -30.32 -36.18 -4.56
N GLY A 139 -30.35 -36.16 -5.91
CA GLY A 139 -31.22 -35.36 -6.80
C GLY A 139 -32.74 -35.64 -6.80
N PRO A 140 -33.49 -35.00 -7.72
CA PRO A 140 -33.67 -35.60 -9.06
C PRO A 140 -33.67 -34.62 -10.26
N ALA A 141 -33.72 -35.25 -11.43
CA ALA A 141 -33.81 -34.77 -12.80
C ALA A 141 -34.73 -33.56 -13.10
N GLY A 142 -34.36 -32.84 -14.17
CA GLY A 142 -35.31 -32.24 -15.12
C GLY A 142 -35.61 -30.75 -14.92
N ALA A 143 -34.74 -29.87 -15.40
CA ALA A 143 -35.11 -28.48 -15.70
C ALA A 143 -34.85 -28.22 -17.18
N VAL A 144 -35.94 -28.15 -17.93
CA VAL A 144 -36.03 -27.84 -19.36
C VAL A 144 -35.54 -26.40 -19.56
N VAL A 145 -34.52 -26.23 -20.40
CA VAL A 145 -34.13 -24.91 -20.92
C VAL A 145 -35.20 -24.47 -21.92
N PRO A 146 -35.80 -23.27 -21.80
CA PRO A 146 -36.70 -22.74 -22.82
C PRO A 146 -35.96 -22.60 -24.15
N ASP A 147 -36.52 -23.18 -25.20
CA ASP A 147 -36.01 -23.15 -26.57
C ASP A 147 -36.04 -21.70 -27.10
N TRP A 148 -34.87 -21.07 -27.16
CA TRP A 148 -34.70 -19.79 -27.84
C TRP A 148 -34.61 -20.09 -29.35
N PRO A 149 -35.42 -19.44 -30.22
CA PRO A 149 -35.41 -19.76 -31.64
C PRO A 149 -34.01 -19.52 -32.20
N SER A 150 -33.34 -20.63 -32.52
CA SER A 150 -32.06 -20.66 -33.18
C SER A 150 -32.28 -20.17 -34.62
N GLN A 151 -31.51 -19.17 -35.04
CA GLN A 151 -31.57 -18.61 -36.38
C GLN A 151 -31.43 -19.74 -37.42
N ALA A 152 -32.50 -19.93 -38.21
CA ALA A 152 -32.48 -20.84 -39.35
C ALA A 152 -31.46 -20.34 -40.40
N PRO A 153 -30.84 -21.22 -41.19
CA PRO A 153 -29.90 -20.81 -42.24
C PRO A 153 -30.58 -19.88 -43.25
N ALA A 154 -30.02 -18.68 -43.41
CA ALA A 154 -30.54 -17.65 -44.30
C ALA A 154 -30.59 -18.16 -45.75
N THR A 155 -31.79 -18.36 -46.28
CA THR A 155 -32.02 -18.39 -47.72
C THR A 155 -31.81 -16.97 -48.25
N ALA A 156 -31.04 -16.85 -49.34
CA ALA A 156 -30.59 -15.59 -49.92
C ALA A 156 -31.68 -14.51 -49.98
N ALA A 157 -31.46 -13.42 -49.24
CA ALA A 157 -32.27 -12.21 -49.24
C ALA A 157 -31.61 -11.12 -50.11
N PRO A 158 -32.39 -10.22 -50.75
CA PRO A 158 -31.89 -9.12 -51.59
C PRO A 158 -31.06 -8.10 -50.79
N PRO A 159 -30.29 -7.19 -51.43
CA PRO A 159 -29.35 -6.32 -50.72
C PRO A 159 -30.12 -5.43 -49.73
N VAL A 160 -29.80 -5.61 -48.45
CA VAL A 160 -30.33 -4.80 -47.36
C VAL A 160 -29.55 -3.48 -47.37
N GLU A 161 -30.22 -2.40 -47.77
CA GLU A 161 -29.77 -1.05 -47.39
C GLU A 161 -29.66 -1.01 -45.86
N GLU A 162 -28.49 -0.68 -45.33
CA GLU A 162 -28.19 -0.64 -43.90
C GLU A 162 -29.21 0.26 -43.18
N ALA A 163 -30.21 -0.37 -42.57
CA ALA A 163 -31.13 0.30 -41.68
C ALA A 163 -30.31 0.88 -40.52
N ALA A 164 -30.32 2.21 -40.38
CA ALA A 164 -29.69 2.89 -39.26
C ALA A 164 -30.21 2.28 -37.95
N PRO A 165 -29.35 1.95 -36.98
CA PRO A 165 -29.82 1.30 -35.76
C PRO A 165 -30.71 2.24 -34.95
N ASP A 166 -31.87 1.74 -34.51
CA ASP A 166 -32.86 2.49 -33.68
C ASP A 166 -32.39 2.76 -32.23
N TRP A 167 -31.11 2.52 -31.92
CA TRP A 167 -30.52 2.76 -30.59
C TRP A 167 -29.54 3.93 -30.62
N PRO A 168 -29.46 4.72 -29.52
CA PRO A 168 -28.59 5.90 -29.47
C PRO A 168 -27.13 5.49 -29.66
N GLN A 169 -26.52 5.97 -30.75
CA GLN A 169 -25.13 5.68 -31.07
C GLN A 169 -24.22 6.21 -29.96
N VAL A 170 -23.54 5.30 -29.28
CA VAL A 170 -22.52 5.63 -28.29
C VAL A 170 -21.25 6.04 -29.06
N PRO A 171 -20.58 7.16 -28.70
CA PRO A 171 -19.34 7.55 -29.35
C PRO A 171 -18.31 6.41 -29.34
N THR A 172 -17.57 6.23 -30.43
CA THR A 172 -16.56 5.18 -30.53
C THR A 172 -15.54 5.30 -29.40
N GLY A 173 -15.41 4.26 -28.59
CA GLY A 173 -14.51 4.22 -27.44
C GLY A 173 -15.09 4.75 -26.13
N ALA A 174 -16.37 5.14 -26.08
CA ALA A 174 -17.01 5.47 -24.81
C ALA A 174 -17.27 4.22 -23.95
N HIS A 175 -17.15 4.38 -22.63
CA HIS A 175 -17.34 3.32 -21.65
C HIS A 175 -18.68 3.50 -20.93
N VAL A 176 -19.49 2.45 -20.85
CA VAL A 176 -20.73 2.47 -20.07
C VAL A 176 -20.44 1.88 -18.70
N VAL A 177 -20.58 2.69 -17.64
CA VAL A 177 -20.34 2.28 -16.26
C VAL A 177 -21.28 1.14 -15.86
N LEU A 178 -20.72 0.03 -15.42
CA LEU A 178 -21.44 -1.10 -14.86
C LEU A 178 -21.39 -1.09 -13.32
N ARG A 179 -22.20 -1.95 -12.70
CA ARG A 179 -22.20 -2.09 -11.23
C ARG A 179 -20.86 -2.68 -10.78
N GLY A 180 -20.13 -1.91 -9.98
CA GLY A 180 -18.83 -2.31 -9.44
C GLY A 180 -17.64 -1.73 -10.20
N ASP A 181 -17.89 -1.01 -11.30
CA ASP A 181 -16.83 -0.27 -12.00
C ASP A 181 -16.27 0.83 -11.09
N CYS A 182 -14.95 1.01 -11.14
CA CYS A 182 -14.28 2.17 -10.60
C CYS A 182 -13.46 2.86 -11.70
N LEU A 183 -13.18 4.15 -11.53
CA LEU A 183 -12.51 4.94 -12.57
C LEU A 183 -11.08 4.45 -12.86
N TRP A 184 -10.44 3.83 -11.87
CA TRP A 184 -9.12 3.19 -11.99
C TRP A 184 -9.13 2.05 -12.99
N ASP A 185 -10.03 1.07 -12.82
CA ASP A 185 -10.13 -0.10 -13.71
C ASP A 185 -10.47 0.32 -15.15
N VAL A 186 -11.37 1.31 -15.31
CA VAL A 186 -11.73 1.86 -16.62
C VAL A 186 -10.50 2.48 -17.29
N ALA A 187 -9.73 3.29 -16.55
CA ALA A 187 -8.54 3.95 -17.07
C ALA A 187 -7.41 2.94 -17.38
N GLU A 188 -7.19 1.95 -16.52
CA GLU A 188 -6.21 0.89 -16.71
C GLU A 188 -6.53 0.04 -17.93
N HIS A 189 -7.78 -0.37 -18.07
CA HIS A 189 -8.24 -1.17 -19.21
C HIS A 189 -8.09 -0.39 -20.52
N TRP A 190 -8.46 0.89 -20.52
CA TRP A 190 -8.30 1.77 -21.67
C TRP A 190 -6.83 1.95 -22.07
N LEU A 191 -5.92 2.17 -21.11
CA LEU A 191 -4.48 2.27 -21.36
C LEU A 191 -3.92 0.96 -21.92
N THR A 192 -4.30 -0.18 -21.33
CA THR A 192 -3.86 -1.51 -21.78
C THR A 192 -4.31 -1.79 -23.22
N GLN A 193 -5.55 -1.43 -23.58
CA GLN A 193 -6.04 -1.57 -24.95
C GLN A 193 -5.30 -0.66 -25.94
N ARG A 194 -4.96 0.57 -25.53
CA ARG A 194 -4.33 1.57 -26.40
C ARG A 194 -2.85 1.28 -26.64
N ASP A 195 -2.12 0.97 -25.58
CA ASP A 195 -0.66 0.88 -25.60
C ASP A 195 -0.16 -0.58 -25.72
N GLY A 196 -1.07 -1.56 -25.58
CA GLY A 196 -0.79 -2.99 -25.77
C GLY A 196 0.12 -3.61 -24.71
N THR A 197 0.44 -2.87 -23.66
CA THR A 197 1.28 -3.28 -22.54
C THR A 197 0.60 -2.90 -21.23
N PRO A 198 0.86 -3.62 -20.12
CA PRO A 198 0.29 -3.28 -18.83
C PRO A 198 0.84 -1.91 -18.37
N PRO A 199 -0.02 -0.93 -18.07
CA PRO A 199 0.41 0.39 -17.60
C PRO A 199 0.98 0.30 -16.18
N THR A 200 1.83 1.26 -15.85
CA THR A 200 2.28 1.48 -14.46
C THR A 200 1.21 2.23 -13.66
N ASP A 201 1.19 2.05 -12.34
CA ASP A 201 0.21 2.72 -11.46
C ASP A 201 0.21 4.25 -11.62
N GLY A 202 1.37 4.87 -11.83
CA GLY A 202 1.47 6.31 -12.09
C GLY A 202 0.79 6.73 -13.40
N GLN A 203 0.89 5.91 -14.45
CA GLN A 203 0.20 6.17 -15.72
C GLN A 203 -1.31 6.01 -15.57
N VAL A 204 -1.76 5.01 -14.80
CA VAL A 204 -3.19 4.83 -14.50
C VAL A 204 -3.71 6.02 -13.71
N ALA A 205 -3.00 6.47 -12.67
CA ALA A 205 -3.40 7.63 -11.88
C ALA A 205 -3.56 8.91 -12.74
N GLU A 206 -2.61 9.18 -13.65
CA GLU A 206 -2.73 10.31 -14.59
C GLU A 206 -3.94 10.14 -15.53
N ALA A 207 -4.18 8.91 -16.02
CA ALA A 207 -5.32 8.62 -16.88
C ALA A 207 -6.65 8.80 -16.14
N VAL A 208 -6.76 8.36 -14.88
CA VAL A 208 -7.94 8.56 -14.02
C VAL A 208 -8.29 10.04 -13.92
N GLN A 209 -7.27 10.89 -13.69
CA GLN A 209 -7.48 12.35 -13.64
C GLN A 209 -7.99 12.91 -14.97
N ARG A 210 -7.42 12.46 -16.09
CA ARG A 210 -7.89 12.87 -17.44
C ARG A 210 -9.32 12.40 -17.70
N TRP A 211 -9.67 11.19 -17.29
CA TRP A 211 -11.03 10.65 -17.40
C TRP A 211 -12.03 11.46 -16.58
N TRP A 212 -11.71 11.78 -15.32
CA TRP A 212 -12.58 12.61 -14.50
C TRP A 212 -12.72 14.03 -15.09
N ALA A 213 -11.62 14.66 -15.49
CA ALA A 213 -11.65 16.00 -16.08
C ALA A 213 -12.52 16.07 -17.36
N ALA A 214 -12.44 15.05 -18.23
CA ALA A 214 -13.24 14.96 -19.45
C ALA A 214 -14.74 14.71 -19.17
N ASN A 215 -15.07 14.08 -18.03
CA ASN A 215 -16.41 13.61 -17.70
C ASN A 215 -17.00 14.23 -16.42
N ALA A 216 -16.41 15.31 -15.90
CA ALA A 216 -16.81 15.93 -14.64
C ALA A 216 -18.28 16.39 -14.66
N ALA A 217 -18.81 16.74 -15.83
CA ALA A 217 -20.22 17.08 -16.00
C ALA A 217 -21.18 15.88 -15.79
N VAL A 218 -20.72 14.65 -16.03
CA VAL A 218 -21.51 13.41 -15.89
C VAL A 218 -21.29 12.75 -14.53
N ILE A 219 -20.04 12.71 -14.06
CA ILE A 219 -19.65 12.09 -12.79
C ILE A 219 -20.02 12.98 -11.60
N GLY A 220 -19.80 14.29 -11.72
CA GLY A 220 -20.01 15.25 -10.64
C GLY A 220 -18.73 15.54 -9.83
N PRO A 221 -18.89 16.09 -8.62
CA PRO A 221 -17.77 16.62 -7.82
C PRO A 221 -16.91 15.54 -7.17
N ASP A 222 -17.42 14.31 -7.06
CA ASP A 222 -16.75 13.20 -6.41
C ASP A 222 -16.40 12.12 -7.46
N PRO A 223 -15.12 11.90 -7.77
CA PRO A 223 -14.69 10.93 -8.79
C PRO A 223 -14.91 9.46 -8.36
N ASP A 224 -15.10 9.20 -7.07
CA ASP A 224 -15.29 7.83 -6.54
C ASP A 224 -16.76 7.38 -6.65
N VAL A 225 -17.67 8.28 -7.03
CA VAL A 225 -19.10 7.98 -7.16
C VAL A 225 -19.48 7.80 -8.62
N LEU A 226 -19.25 6.59 -9.13
CA LEU A 226 -19.75 6.17 -10.44
C LEU A 226 -21.13 5.53 -10.32
N LEU A 227 -22.08 6.00 -11.13
CA LEU A 227 -23.44 5.47 -11.18
C LEU A 227 -23.60 4.54 -12.40
N PRO A 228 -24.14 3.32 -12.23
CA PRO A 228 -24.38 2.41 -13.34
C PRO A 228 -25.23 3.06 -14.45
N GLY A 229 -24.83 2.86 -15.70
CA GLY A 229 -25.46 3.44 -16.89
C GLY A 229 -24.91 4.81 -17.30
N GLN A 230 -24.00 5.42 -16.54
CA GLN A 230 -23.26 6.59 -17.01
C GLN A 230 -22.40 6.23 -18.22
N VAL A 231 -22.40 7.09 -19.23
CA VAL A 231 -21.55 6.95 -20.43
C VAL A 231 -20.38 7.91 -20.27
N LEU A 232 -19.17 7.35 -20.15
CA LEU A 232 -17.93 8.11 -20.02
C LEU A 232 -17.23 8.18 -21.38
N THR A 233 -16.81 9.37 -21.77
CA THR A 233 -16.07 9.63 -23.01
C THR A 233 -14.57 9.54 -22.74
N PRO A 234 -13.78 8.83 -23.56
CA PRO A 234 -12.34 8.73 -23.36
C PRO A 234 -11.68 10.12 -23.51
N PRO A 235 -10.63 10.41 -22.74
CA PRO A 235 -9.88 11.65 -22.91
C PRO A 235 -9.18 11.67 -24.28
N GLY A 236 -9.24 12.83 -24.95
CA GLY A 236 -8.60 13.09 -26.24
C GLY A 236 -7.09 13.32 -26.15
#